data_AF-A0A2D6M0Q1-F1
#
_entry.id   AF-A0A2D6M0Q1-F1
#
_cell.length_a   1.000
_cell.length_b   1.000
_cell.length_c   1.000
_cell.angle_alpha   90.00
_cell.angle_beta   90.00
_cell.angle_gamma   90.00
#
_symmetry.space_group_name_H-M   'P 1'
#
loop_
_entity.id
_entity.type
_entity.pdbx_description
1 polymer ?
#
loop_
_entity_poly.entity_id
_entity_poly.type
_entity_poly.pdbx_seq_one_letter_code
_entity_poly.pdbx_strand_id
1 'polypeptide(L)'
;MAKKHKPRSGSLAFYPRKRALRETPSFSSTPTVTVAEGETSKPITFLGYKVGMTHILGKDAHEKGATAGQEVNIPVTVIETPPLKVFGIRAYAKSDKSYGLAASFDVLAEKPDKSLLKKITNFKKKSGKKDKKETTKAKTLSDLDAAKEKLVSIVLLAHTQPGLCGFGKKRPDIMEVTLSGNVEQQITYAKEVLGKDVVIGDAFDELEFIDVKAVDKGKGMQGVVKRFGVKVHRPKAKKRRVVGSIGPWNPSTVMWTVARPGQMGYQTRTECNKKILRLGENGEGINPASGFTKYGVVKNNYVILAGSIPGPSKRVIALRKHNRKLPGEKHKIEGIDFIATRPETGKNLATDEKLLHKVEIEKEKKVEKKSVADEIQAAVKGEKK
;
A
#
# COMPACT_ATOMS: atom_id res chain seq x y z
N MET A 1 15.82 -0.20 45.11
CA MET A 1 15.47 0.55 43.89
C MET A 1 16.64 0.58 42.90
N ALA A 2 16.39 0.80 41.61
CA ALA A 2 17.48 0.93 40.64
C ALA A 2 18.27 2.23 40.87
N LYS A 3 19.60 2.15 40.90
CA LYS A 3 20.48 3.31 41.18
C LYS A 3 20.45 4.40 40.11
N LYS A 4 20.11 4.05 38.86
CA LYS A 4 20.05 4.98 37.72
C LYS A 4 18.71 4.84 37.02
N HIS A 5 18.09 5.98 36.70
CA HIS A 5 16.86 6.04 35.92
C HIS A 5 17.18 6.05 34.42
N LYS A 6 16.41 5.28 33.65
CA LYS A 6 16.43 5.32 32.19
C LYS A 6 15.05 4.96 31.64
N PRO A 7 14.69 5.46 30.45
CA PRO A 7 13.51 4.98 29.75
C PRO A 7 13.61 3.48 29.47
N ARG A 8 12.45 2.86 29.41
CA ARG A 8 12.33 1.44 29.08
C ARG A 8 12.78 1.18 27.63
N SER A 9 13.57 0.12 27.43
CA SER A 9 13.97 -0.33 26.09
C SER A 9 12.81 -1.03 25.36
N GLY A 10 12.20 -0.32 24.43
CA GLY A 10 11.14 -0.82 23.57
C GLY A 10 9.73 -0.66 24.15
N SER A 11 8.82 -0.14 23.32
CA SER A 11 7.42 0.04 23.68
C SER A 11 6.71 -1.29 23.97
N LEU A 12 5.90 -1.28 25.02
CA LEU A 12 5.02 -2.37 25.44
C LEU A 12 3.72 -2.44 24.61
N ALA A 13 3.31 -1.32 24.00
CA ALA A 13 2.07 -1.25 23.22
C ALA A 13 2.05 -2.18 21.98
N PHE A 14 3.22 -2.64 21.53
CA PHE A 14 3.36 -3.54 20.39
C PHE A 14 3.56 -5.01 20.79
N TYR A 15 3.27 -5.37 22.05
CA TYR A 15 3.16 -6.77 22.46
C TYR A 15 1.78 -7.35 22.08
N PRO A 16 1.71 -8.66 21.77
CA PRO A 16 2.82 -9.57 21.55
C PRO A 16 3.54 -9.30 20.22
N ARG A 17 4.89 -9.29 20.26
CA ARG A 17 5.74 -9.10 19.07
C ARG A 17 5.87 -10.39 18.24
N LYS A 18 4.76 -10.84 17.65
CA LYS A 18 4.65 -12.06 16.83
C LYS A 18 4.58 -11.76 15.33
N ARG A 19 4.65 -12.79 14.48
CA ARG A 19 4.43 -12.66 13.02
C ARG A 19 2.97 -12.26 12.75
N ALA A 20 2.76 -11.40 11.76
CA ALA A 20 1.43 -11.10 11.23
C ALA A 20 0.81 -12.38 10.67
N LEU A 21 -0.47 -12.61 10.97
CA LEU A 21 -1.21 -13.80 10.52
C LEU A 21 -1.44 -13.80 9.00
N ARG A 22 -1.67 -12.60 8.44
CA ARG A 22 -1.87 -12.39 7.01
C ARG A 22 -1.00 -11.26 6.50
N GLU A 23 -0.62 -11.36 5.24
CA GLU A 23 0.18 -10.34 4.56
C GLU A 23 -0.66 -9.13 4.14
N THR A 24 -1.92 -9.36 3.73
CA THR A 24 -2.86 -8.30 3.39
C THR A 24 -3.30 -7.54 4.65
N PRO A 25 -2.91 -6.26 4.80
CA PRO A 25 -3.33 -5.45 5.94
C PRO A 25 -4.83 -5.15 5.84
N SER A 26 -5.51 -5.09 6.98
CA SER A 26 -6.85 -4.54 7.09
C SER A 26 -6.87 -3.54 8.24
N PHE A 27 -7.68 -2.51 8.14
CA PHE A 27 -7.92 -1.63 9.27
C PHE A 27 -8.90 -2.27 10.26
N SER A 28 -8.75 -1.96 11.55
CA SER A 28 -9.66 -2.42 12.62
C SER A 28 -10.69 -1.36 13.01
N SER A 29 -10.41 -0.12 12.67
CA SER A 29 -11.31 1.02 12.80
C SER A 29 -11.30 1.76 11.48
N THR A 30 -12.28 2.61 11.23
CA THR A 30 -12.29 3.55 10.12
C THR A 30 -12.84 4.88 10.61
N PRO A 31 -12.34 6.02 10.11
CA PRO A 31 -12.91 7.31 10.49
C PRO A 31 -14.34 7.40 9.95
N THR A 32 -15.22 8.00 10.74
CA THR A 32 -16.54 8.40 10.27
C THR A 32 -16.38 9.71 9.51
N VAL A 33 -16.48 9.65 8.18
CA VAL A 33 -16.43 10.83 7.32
C VAL A 33 -17.85 11.14 6.89
N THR A 34 -18.42 12.20 7.46
CA THR A 34 -19.71 12.74 7.04
C THR A 34 -19.53 13.45 5.70
N VAL A 35 -20.45 13.20 4.78
CA VAL A 35 -20.50 13.83 3.46
C VAL A 35 -21.70 14.79 3.48
N ALA A 36 -21.56 15.96 2.86
CA ALA A 36 -22.64 16.94 2.83
C ALA A 36 -23.86 16.39 2.06
N GLU A 37 -25.04 16.97 2.32
CA GLU A 37 -26.26 16.61 1.59
C GLU A 37 -26.10 17.00 0.11
N GLY A 38 -26.18 16.00 -0.79
CA GLY A 38 -25.99 16.17 -2.24
C GLY A 38 -24.66 15.67 -2.79
N GLU A 39 -23.65 15.45 -1.95
CA GLU A 39 -22.38 14.86 -2.38
C GLU A 39 -22.43 13.32 -2.38
N THR A 40 -21.72 12.71 -3.33
CA THR A 40 -21.63 11.25 -3.46
C THR A 40 -20.70 10.65 -2.41
N SER A 41 -21.02 9.45 -1.95
CA SER A 41 -20.14 8.67 -1.08
C SER A 41 -18.80 8.38 -1.78
N LYS A 42 -17.70 8.47 -1.03
CA LYS A 42 -16.34 8.20 -1.52
C LYS A 42 -15.72 6.99 -0.79
N PRO A 43 -14.85 6.22 -1.44
CA PRO A 43 -14.04 5.22 -0.75
C PRO A 43 -13.11 5.86 0.28
N ILE A 44 -13.07 5.31 1.50
CA ILE A 44 -12.18 5.76 2.59
C ILE A 44 -10.87 4.98 2.61
N THR A 45 -10.90 3.73 2.14
CA THR A 45 -9.74 2.82 2.14
C THR A 45 -9.38 2.36 0.74
N PHE A 46 -8.10 2.15 0.50
CA PHE A 46 -7.59 1.68 -0.79
C PHE A 46 -6.39 0.75 -0.61
N LEU A 47 -6.08 -0.08 -1.61
CA LEU A 47 -4.90 -0.95 -1.62
C LEU A 47 -3.93 -0.53 -2.72
N GLY A 48 -2.64 -0.51 -2.39
CA GLY A 48 -1.56 -0.33 -3.36
C GLY A 48 -0.39 -1.25 -3.08
N TYR A 49 0.62 -1.20 -3.95
CA TYR A 49 1.86 -1.95 -3.82
C TYR A 49 3.04 -1.01 -3.65
N LYS A 50 3.86 -1.25 -2.62
CA LYS A 50 5.08 -0.47 -2.42
C LYS A 50 6.04 -0.66 -3.58
N VAL A 51 6.41 0.41 -4.25
CA VAL A 51 7.38 0.38 -5.36
C VAL A 51 8.79 0.50 -4.80
N GLY A 52 9.11 1.68 -4.26
CA GLY A 52 10.43 2.07 -3.82
C GLY A 52 10.38 3.43 -3.11
N MET A 53 11.55 4.00 -2.84
CA MET A 53 11.66 5.34 -2.27
C MET A 53 12.46 6.21 -3.21
N THR A 54 12.12 7.49 -3.25
CA THR A 54 12.92 8.51 -3.90
C THR A 54 12.92 9.76 -3.03
N HIS A 55 13.31 10.89 -3.55
CA HIS A 55 13.20 12.17 -2.89
C HIS A 55 12.67 13.22 -3.86
N ILE A 56 12.02 14.23 -3.28
CA ILE A 56 11.44 15.36 -3.97
C ILE A 56 12.06 16.64 -3.42
N LEU A 57 12.31 17.61 -4.30
CA LEU A 57 12.51 19.00 -3.90
C LEU A 57 11.16 19.71 -3.96
N GLY A 58 10.80 20.33 -2.86
CA GLY A 58 9.60 21.16 -2.80
C GLY A 58 9.79 22.32 -1.85
N LYS A 59 8.99 23.37 -2.03
CA LYS A 59 9.07 24.58 -1.20
C LYS A 59 8.29 24.38 0.10
N ASP A 60 8.92 24.69 1.23
CA ASP A 60 8.24 24.67 2.53
C ASP A 60 7.33 25.91 2.65
N ALA A 61 6.03 25.69 2.60
CA ALA A 61 5.02 26.75 2.66
C ALA A 61 4.56 27.06 4.09
N HIS A 62 5.18 26.46 5.11
CA HIS A 62 4.84 26.73 6.49
C HIS A 62 5.54 28.01 6.99
N GLU A 63 4.81 29.12 7.02
CA GLU A 63 5.31 30.47 7.35
C GLU A 63 6.03 30.56 8.71
N LYS A 64 5.59 29.80 9.71
CA LYS A 64 6.18 29.82 11.06
C LYS A 64 7.40 28.91 11.22
N GLY A 65 7.86 28.28 10.13
CA GLY A 65 8.97 27.33 10.12
C GLY A 65 10.32 28.02 9.93
N ALA A 66 11.38 27.43 10.45
CA ALA A 66 12.74 27.94 10.21
C ALA A 66 13.16 27.88 8.72
N THR A 67 12.54 26.98 7.95
CA THR A 67 12.76 26.74 6.52
C THR A 67 11.67 27.36 5.64
N ALA A 68 10.84 28.26 6.17
CA ALA A 68 9.74 28.88 5.44
C ALA A 68 10.23 29.51 4.12
N GLY A 69 9.59 29.14 3.01
CA GLY A 69 9.91 29.62 1.68
C GLY A 69 11.18 29.03 1.05
N GLN A 70 11.93 28.17 1.76
CA GLN A 70 13.12 27.51 1.23
C GLN A 70 12.75 26.19 0.53
N GLU A 71 13.56 25.79 -0.44
CA GLU A 71 13.50 24.46 -1.03
C GLU A 71 14.02 23.41 -0.04
N VAL A 72 13.19 22.41 0.25
CA VAL A 72 13.53 21.33 1.16
C VAL A 72 13.53 19.99 0.44
N ASN A 73 14.54 19.18 0.74
CA ASN A 73 14.63 17.81 0.24
C ASN A 73 13.82 16.87 1.12
N ILE A 74 12.74 16.31 0.57
CA ILE A 74 11.81 15.45 1.28
C ILE A 74 11.97 14.02 0.75
N PRO A 75 12.33 13.04 1.60
CA PRO A 75 12.31 11.64 1.20
C PRO A 75 10.86 11.19 1.01
N VAL A 76 10.58 10.47 -0.06
CA VAL A 76 9.24 10.02 -0.41
C VAL A 76 9.19 8.52 -0.71
N THR A 77 8.04 7.91 -0.51
CA THR A 77 7.76 6.54 -0.92
C THR A 77 6.74 6.54 -2.05
N VAL A 78 7.03 5.79 -3.11
CA VAL A 78 6.10 5.59 -4.24
C VAL A 78 5.30 4.31 -4.01
N ILE A 79 3.98 4.41 -4.18
CA ILE A 79 3.06 3.29 -4.16
C ILE A 79 2.36 3.23 -5.51
N GLU A 80 2.47 2.09 -6.20
CA GLU A 80 1.66 1.83 -7.40
C GLU A 80 0.28 1.34 -6.94
N THR A 81 -0.76 2.00 -7.41
CA THR A 81 -2.15 1.76 -7.08
C THR A 81 -2.88 1.32 -8.35
N PRO A 82 -2.84 0.02 -8.71
CA PRO A 82 -3.70 -0.48 -9.77
C PRO A 82 -5.17 -0.30 -9.37
N PRO A 83 -6.08 -0.12 -10.34
CA PRO A 83 -7.51 0.01 -10.05
C PRO A 83 -8.02 -1.19 -9.24
N LEU A 84 -8.93 -0.91 -8.30
CA LEU A 84 -9.58 -1.93 -7.48
C LEU A 84 -10.89 -2.36 -8.14
N LYS A 85 -11.01 -3.64 -8.45
CA LYS A 85 -12.25 -4.18 -9.01
C LYS A 85 -13.20 -4.58 -7.90
N VAL A 86 -14.40 -4.02 -7.92
CA VAL A 86 -15.44 -4.31 -6.93
C VAL A 86 -16.25 -5.51 -7.39
N PHE A 87 -16.24 -6.57 -6.58
CA PHE A 87 -16.93 -7.83 -6.90
C PHE A 87 -18.12 -8.13 -5.99
N GLY A 88 -18.31 -7.35 -4.93
CA GLY A 88 -19.46 -7.49 -4.06
C GLY A 88 -19.63 -6.33 -3.09
N ILE A 89 -20.74 -6.36 -2.38
CA ILE A 89 -21.15 -5.40 -1.36
C ILE A 89 -21.45 -6.21 -0.11
N ARG A 90 -20.88 -5.82 1.03
CA ARG A 90 -21.15 -6.40 2.34
C ARG A 90 -21.89 -5.40 3.19
N ALA A 91 -23.03 -5.83 3.72
CA ALA A 91 -23.87 -5.02 4.58
C ALA A 91 -23.69 -5.45 6.05
N TYR A 92 -23.36 -4.49 6.92
CA TYR A 92 -23.25 -4.71 8.36
C TYR A 92 -24.46 -4.17 9.09
N ALA A 93 -25.03 -5.00 9.97
CA ALA A 93 -26.10 -4.64 10.90
C ALA A 93 -25.62 -4.82 12.34
N LYS A 94 -26.34 -4.23 13.30
CA LYS A 94 -26.15 -4.59 14.71
C LYS A 94 -26.49 -6.07 14.88
N SER A 95 -25.65 -6.80 15.61
CA SER A 95 -25.90 -8.21 15.88
C SER A 95 -27.03 -8.32 16.90
N ASP A 96 -28.06 -9.12 16.59
CA ASP A 96 -29.15 -9.41 17.53
C ASP A 96 -28.69 -10.33 18.68
N LYS A 97 -27.65 -11.15 18.44
CA LYS A 97 -27.17 -12.19 19.36
C LYS A 97 -25.96 -11.78 20.20
N SER A 98 -25.24 -10.74 19.80
CA SER A 98 -23.96 -10.37 20.41
C SER A 98 -23.72 -8.87 20.33
N TYR A 99 -22.74 -8.38 21.09
CA TYR A 99 -22.30 -6.99 20.97
C TYR A 99 -21.52 -6.77 19.66
N GLY A 100 -21.85 -5.68 18.96
CA GLY A 100 -21.10 -5.19 17.80
C GLY A 100 -21.83 -5.37 16.46
N LEU A 101 -21.08 -5.23 15.38
CA LEU A 101 -21.57 -5.34 14.02
C LEU A 101 -21.35 -6.75 13.48
N ALA A 102 -22.40 -7.32 12.89
CA ALA A 102 -22.34 -8.59 12.18
C ALA A 102 -22.57 -8.36 10.67
N ALA A 103 -21.88 -9.14 9.84
CA ALA A 103 -22.17 -9.17 8.42
C ALA A 103 -23.55 -9.81 8.22
N SER A 104 -24.52 -9.01 7.79
CA SER A 104 -25.91 -9.45 7.59
C SER A 104 -26.02 -10.22 6.27
N PHE A 105 -25.48 -9.65 5.19
CA PHE A 105 -25.37 -10.33 3.91
C PHE A 105 -24.37 -9.70 2.96
N ASP A 106 -24.01 -10.50 1.96
CA ASP A 106 -23.20 -10.11 0.82
C ASP A 106 -24.05 -10.14 -0.46
N VAL A 107 -23.98 -9.08 -1.26
CA VAL A 107 -24.47 -9.03 -2.64
C VAL A 107 -23.25 -9.14 -3.55
N LEU A 108 -23.25 -10.11 -4.47
CA LEU A 108 -22.10 -10.39 -5.32
C LEU A 108 -22.39 -9.97 -6.76
N ALA A 109 -21.35 -9.55 -7.49
CA ALA A 109 -21.44 -9.31 -8.92
C ALA A 109 -21.70 -10.62 -9.67
N GLU A 110 -22.54 -10.57 -10.70
CA GLU A 110 -22.95 -11.75 -11.47
C GLU A 110 -21.78 -12.46 -12.15
N LYS A 111 -20.79 -11.69 -12.62
CA LYS A 111 -19.62 -12.18 -13.35
C LYS A 111 -18.34 -11.83 -12.61
N PRO A 112 -17.85 -12.68 -11.69
CA PRO A 112 -16.59 -12.45 -11.02
C PRO A 112 -15.41 -12.58 -11.98
N ASP A 113 -14.37 -11.78 -11.77
CA ASP A 113 -13.15 -11.82 -12.58
C ASP A 113 -12.40 -13.16 -12.43
N LYS A 114 -11.75 -13.62 -13.51
CA LYS A 114 -10.96 -14.87 -13.54
C LYS A 114 -9.82 -14.85 -12.54
N SER A 115 -9.28 -13.67 -12.19
CA SER A 115 -8.21 -13.55 -11.20
C SER A 115 -8.66 -13.93 -9.78
N LEU A 116 -9.92 -13.67 -9.43
CA LEU A 116 -10.52 -14.02 -8.13
C LEU A 116 -10.61 -15.53 -7.90
N LEU A 117 -10.81 -16.30 -8.97
CA LEU A 117 -10.85 -17.78 -8.93
C LEU A 117 -9.57 -18.39 -8.35
N LYS A 118 -8.45 -17.66 -8.40
CA LYS A 118 -7.17 -18.11 -7.83
C LYS A 118 -7.13 -18.05 -6.30
N LYS A 119 -8.03 -17.29 -5.69
CA LYS A 119 -8.04 -17.02 -4.24
C LYS A 119 -9.30 -17.53 -3.56
N ILE A 120 -10.47 -17.34 -4.18
CA ILE A 120 -11.74 -17.84 -3.68
C ILE A 120 -12.12 -19.08 -4.50
N THR A 121 -12.10 -20.24 -3.84
CA THR A 121 -12.44 -21.52 -4.46
C THR A 121 -13.91 -21.64 -4.81
N ASN A 122 -14.80 -20.98 -4.07
CA ASN A 122 -16.25 -21.07 -4.26
C ASN A 122 -16.74 -20.47 -5.58
N PHE A 123 -15.96 -19.56 -6.19
CA PHE A 123 -16.26 -19.04 -7.53
C PHE A 123 -15.79 -19.96 -8.66
N LYS A 124 -14.99 -20.99 -8.36
CA LYS A 124 -14.64 -22.00 -9.36
C LYS A 124 -15.90 -22.81 -9.67
N LYS A 125 -16.33 -22.80 -10.93
CA LYS A 125 -17.36 -23.73 -11.42
C LYS A 125 -16.93 -25.14 -10.99
N LYS A 126 -17.69 -25.80 -10.12
CA LYS A 126 -17.50 -27.24 -9.89
C LYS A 126 -17.79 -27.92 -11.22
N SER A 127 -16.75 -28.37 -11.91
CA SER A 127 -16.89 -29.25 -13.06
C SER A 127 -17.37 -30.60 -12.56
N GLY A 128 -18.69 -30.81 -12.57
CA GLY A 128 -19.31 -32.09 -12.24
C GLY A 128 -20.43 -31.97 -11.22
N LYS A 129 -21.62 -32.39 -11.67
CA LYS A 129 -22.90 -32.56 -10.96
C LYS A 129 -23.67 -31.28 -10.61
N LYS A 130 -24.85 -31.18 -11.26
CA LYS A 130 -26.01 -30.39 -10.84
C LYS A 130 -26.41 -30.82 -9.42
N ASP A 131 -25.77 -30.25 -8.40
CA ASP A 131 -26.36 -30.26 -7.07
C ASP A 131 -27.43 -29.15 -7.03
N LYS A 132 -28.64 -29.52 -7.46
CA LYS A 132 -29.91 -28.86 -7.12
C LYS A 132 -30.18 -29.04 -5.61
N LYS A 133 -29.32 -28.51 -4.75
CA LYS A 133 -29.58 -28.39 -3.31
C LYS A 133 -29.37 -26.95 -2.89
N GLU A 134 -30.51 -26.26 -2.73
CA GLU A 134 -30.68 -25.01 -1.97
C GLU A 134 -29.46 -24.09 -1.95
N THR A 135 -29.12 -23.52 -3.10
CA THR A 135 -28.36 -22.27 -3.09
C THR A 135 -29.25 -21.24 -2.43
N THR A 136 -28.97 -20.95 -1.16
CA THR A 136 -29.35 -19.73 -0.44
C THR A 136 -29.52 -18.61 -1.47
N LYS A 137 -30.77 -18.13 -1.66
CA LYS A 137 -31.11 -17.12 -2.68
C LYS A 137 -30.00 -16.06 -2.69
N ALA A 138 -29.26 -15.95 -3.80
CA ALA A 138 -28.23 -14.94 -3.93
C ALA A 138 -28.94 -13.59 -3.74
N LYS A 139 -28.62 -12.90 -2.65
CA LYS A 139 -29.30 -11.66 -2.30
C LYS A 139 -29.04 -10.62 -3.36
N THR A 140 -30.10 -9.98 -3.82
CA THR A 140 -30.07 -9.05 -4.95
C THR A 140 -29.91 -7.62 -4.48
N LEU A 141 -29.68 -6.70 -5.42
CA LEU A 141 -29.57 -5.26 -5.11
C LEU A 141 -30.84 -4.70 -4.43
N SER A 142 -32.00 -5.29 -4.70
CA SER A 142 -33.28 -4.95 -4.05
C SER A 142 -33.30 -5.25 -2.55
N ASP A 143 -32.57 -6.28 -2.10
CA ASP A 143 -32.52 -6.65 -0.69
C ASP A 143 -31.74 -5.62 0.14
N LEU A 144 -30.83 -4.87 -0.50
CA LEU A 144 -30.14 -3.74 0.15
C LEU A 144 -31.10 -2.59 0.47
N ASP A 145 -32.02 -2.27 -0.43
CA ASP A 145 -33.00 -1.21 -0.22
C ASP A 145 -34.01 -1.61 0.86
N ALA A 146 -34.48 -2.85 0.84
CA ALA A 146 -35.41 -3.36 1.84
C ALA A 146 -34.81 -3.40 3.25
N ALA A 147 -33.49 -3.58 3.37
CA ALA A 147 -32.81 -3.67 4.65
C ALA A 147 -32.29 -2.32 5.19
N LYS A 148 -32.44 -1.22 4.44
CA LYS A 148 -31.82 0.09 4.69
C LYS A 148 -31.89 0.56 6.15
N GLU A 149 -33.05 0.43 6.78
CA GLU A 149 -33.29 0.88 8.17
C GLU A 149 -32.52 0.07 9.23
N LYS A 150 -32.22 -1.20 8.94
CA LYS A 150 -31.52 -2.10 9.87
C LYS A 150 -29.99 -2.06 9.71
N LEU A 151 -29.50 -1.45 8.63
CA LEU A 151 -28.09 -1.41 8.30
C LEU A 151 -27.39 -0.26 9.03
N VAL A 152 -26.16 -0.52 9.47
CA VAL A 152 -25.30 0.48 10.11
C VAL A 152 -24.21 0.98 9.17
N SER A 153 -23.63 0.07 8.37
CA SER A 153 -22.56 0.44 7.43
C SER A 153 -22.50 -0.53 6.27
N ILE A 154 -22.09 -0.01 5.12
CA ILE A 154 -21.87 -0.78 3.90
C ILE A 154 -20.41 -0.68 3.50
N VAL A 155 -19.90 -1.81 3.02
CA VAL A 155 -18.51 -1.96 2.65
C VAL A 155 -18.45 -2.66 1.30
N LEU A 156 -17.60 -2.18 0.41
CA LEU A 156 -17.36 -2.82 -0.87
C LEU A 156 -16.35 -3.96 -0.69
N LEU A 157 -16.65 -5.13 -1.25
CA LEU A 157 -15.70 -6.21 -1.39
C LEU A 157 -14.94 -5.98 -2.70
N ALA A 158 -13.69 -5.55 -2.56
CA ALA A 158 -12.83 -5.22 -3.69
C ALA A 158 -11.58 -6.08 -3.72
N HIS A 159 -11.02 -6.24 -4.91
CA HIS A 159 -9.73 -6.88 -5.09
C HIS A 159 -8.79 -6.06 -5.96
N THR A 160 -7.51 -6.16 -5.67
CA THR A 160 -6.45 -5.59 -6.50
C THR A 160 -6.31 -6.35 -7.82
N GLN A 161 -5.79 -5.67 -8.84
CA GLN A 161 -5.44 -6.24 -10.14
C GLN A 161 -3.92 -6.28 -10.34
N PRO A 162 -3.16 -7.14 -9.63
CA PRO A 162 -1.70 -7.13 -9.69
C PRO A 162 -1.12 -7.57 -11.04
N GLY A 163 -1.94 -8.15 -11.93
CA GLY A 163 -1.54 -8.47 -13.30
C GLY A 163 -1.25 -7.24 -14.16
N LEU A 164 -1.79 -6.08 -13.79
CA LEU A 164 -1.48 -4.80 -14.42
C LEU A 164 -0.14 -4.22 -13.96
N CYS A 165 0.40 -4.69 -12.82
CA CYS A 165 1.68 -4.22 -12.28
C CYS A 165 2.88 -4.94 -12.90
N GLY A 166 4.03 -4.27 -12.95
CA GLY A 166 5.25 -4.78 -13.59
C GLY A 166 5.98 -5.93 -12.87
N PHE A 167 5.59 -6.31 -11.65
CA PHE A 167 6.38 -7.21 -10.80
C PHE A 167 5.94 -8.69 -10.77
N GLY A 168 4.95 -9.08 -11.59
CA GLY A 168 4.62 -10.48 -11.90
C GLY A 168 3.67 -11.20 -10.93
N LYS A 169 3.05 -10.51 -9.97
CA LYS A 169 2.08 -11.14 -9.06
C LYS A 169 0.74 -11.37 -9.79
N LYS A 170 0.30 -12.63 -9.84
CA LYS A 170 -0.95 -13.03 -10.52
C LYS A 170 -2.14 -13.25 -9.60
N ARG A 171 -1.92 -13.33 -8.28
CA ARG A 171 -2.95 -13.60 -7.27
C ARG A 171 -3.40 -12.28 -6.64
N PRO A 172 -4.69 -11.94 -6.67
CA PRO A 172 -5.15 -10.66 -6.13
C PRO A 172 -5.16 -10.63 -4.59
N ASP A 173 -4.98 -9.45 -4.04
CA ASP A 173 -5.26 -9.13 -2.65
C ASP A 173 -6.71 -8.66 -2.53
N ILE A 174 -7.42 -9.11 -1.49
CA ILE A 174 -8.84 -8.82 -1.27
C ILE A 174 -8.93 -7.96 -0.03
N MET A 175 -9.75 -6.92 -0.09
CA MET A 175 -10.02 -6.04 1.03
C MET A 175 -11.45 -5.53 1.01
N GLU A 176 -11.94 -5.28 2.21
CA GLU A 176 -13.13 -4.50 2.49
C GLU A 176 -12.82 -3.00 2.36
N VAL A 177 -13.40 -2.37 1.35
CA VAL A 177 -13.30 -0.94 1.08
C VAL A 177 -14.48 -0.23 1.74
N THR A 178 -14.20 0.54 2.78
CA THR A 178 -15.22 1.27 3.54
C THR A 178 -15.61 2.55 2.82
N LEU A 179 -16.86 2.96 2.94
CA LEU A 179 -17.43 4.13 2.28
C LEU A 179 -17.69 5.27 3.26
N SER A 180 -17.68 6.51 2.78
CA SER A 180 -18.08 7.71 3.53
C SER A 180 -19.58 8.00 3.42
N GLY A 181 -20.08 8.95 4.21
CA GLY A 181 -21.48 9.40 4.14
C GLY A 181 -22.48 8.46 4.81
N ASN A 182 -23.75 8.76 4.62
CA ASN A 182 -24.87 8.04 5.23
C ASN A 182 -25.15 6.70 4.53
N VAL A 183 -25.85 5.79 5.21
CA VAL A 183 -26.17 4.46 4.66
C VAL A 183 -26.84 4.55 3.29
N GLU A 184 -27.72 5.53 3.09
CA GLU A 184 -28.41 5.71 1.80
C GLU A 184 -27.44 6.08 0.66
N GLN A 185 -26.55 7.05 0.91
CA GLN A 185 -25.52 7.46 -0.03
C GLN A 185 -24.56 6.31 -0.33
N GLN A 186 -24.23 5.50 0.69
CA GLN A 186 -23.39 4.32 0.55
C GLN A 186 -24.06 3.26 -0.34
N ILE A 187 -25.37 3.00 -0.20
CA ILE A 187 -26.11 2.06 -1.06
C ILE A 187 -26.06 2.53 -2.52
N THR A 188 -26.37 3.81 -2.77
CA THR A 188 -26.40 4.37 -4.12
C THR A 188 -25.05 4.23 -4.81
N TYR A 189 -23.97 4.66 -4.14
CA TYR A 189 -22.63 4.53 -4.67
C TYR A 189 -22.20 3.06 -4.86
N ALA A 190 -22.53 2.19 -3.90
CA ALA A 190 -22.17 0.78 -3.97
C ALA A 190 -22.84 0.07 -5.17
N LYS A 191 -24.08 0.42 -5.48
CA LYS A 191 -24.80 -0.08 -6.67
C LYS A 191 -24.13 0.35 -7.96
N GLU A 192 -23.74 1.62 -8.05
CA GLU A 192 -23.13 2.17 -9.26
C GLU A 192 -21.77 1.52 -9.58
N VAL A 193 -20.99 1.26 -8.53
CA VAL A 193 -19.60 0.78 -8.65
C VAL A 193 -19.50 -0.74 -8.71
N LEU A 194 -20.57 -1.48 -8.39
CA LEU A 194 -20.55 -2.95 -8.42
C LEU A 194 -20.17 -3.49 -9.81
N GLY A 195 -19.09 -4.27 -9.88
CA GLY A 195 -18.56 -4.83 -11.13
C GLY A 195 -17.61 -3.88 -11.89
N LYS A 196 -17.51 -2.62 -11.49
CA LYS A 196 -16.60 -1.62 -12.06
C LYS A 196 -15.29 -1.54 -11.28
N ASP A 197 -14.37 -0.77 -11.83
CA ASP A 197 -13.06 -0.48 -11.26
C ASP A 197 -13.09 0.88 -10.53
N VAL A 198 -12.46 0.93 -9.36
CA VAL A 198 -12.32 2.13 -8.52
C VAL A 198 -10.87 2.60 -8.56
N VAL A 199 -10.68 3.88 -8.84
CA VAL A 199 -9.36 4.49 -8.96
C VAL A 199 -9.00 5.20 -7.65
N ILE A 200 -7.70 5.41 -7.43
CA ILE A 200 -7.20 6.07 -6.22
C ILE A 200 -7.70 7.52 -6.08
N GLY A 201 -7.86 8.25 -7.20
CA GLY A 201 -8.36 9.63 -7.22
C GLY A 201 -9.80 9.78 -6.74
N ASP A 202 -10.61 8.71 -6.81
CA ASP A 202 -11.97 8.72 -6.26
C ASP A 202 -11.96 8.67 -4.72
N ALA A 203 -10.88 8.16 -4.14
CA ALA A 203 -10.76 7.88 -2.71
C ALA A 203 -9.99 8.97 -1.93
N PHE A 204 -8.96 9.56 -2.56
CA PHE A 204 -8.06 10.51 -1.93
C PHE A 204 -7.76 11.69 -2.84
N ASP A 205 -7.52 12.84 -2.21
CA ASP A 205 -7.13 14.05 -2.89
C ASP A 205 -5.62 14.32 -2.69
N GLU A 206 -5.02 15.15 -3.55
CA GLU A 206 -3.64 15.60 -3.37
C GLU A 206 -3.49 16.43 -2.09
N LEU A 207 -2.30 16.41 -1.48
CA LEU A 207 -1.99 17.14 -0.24
C LEU A 207 -2.80 16.72 1.00
N GLU A 208 -3.66 15.69 0.92
CA GLU A 208 -4.38 15.11 2.04
C GLU A 208 -3.45 14.28 2.96
N PHE A 209 -3.79 14.21 4.26
CA PHE A 209 -3.13 13.31 5.21
C PHE A 209 -3.88 11.98 5.31
N ILE A 210 -3.12 10.89 5.27
CA ILE A 210 -3.64 9.53 5.31
C ILE A 210 -2.93 8.67 6.37
N ASP A 211 -3.59 7.58 6.74
CA ASP A 211 -3.01 6.51 7.54
C ASP A 211 -2.62 5.35 6.64
N VAL A 212 -1.41 4.83 6.84
CA VAL A 212 -0.85 3.75 6.04
C VAL A 212 -0.65 2.51 6.91
N LYS A 213 -1.22 1.38 6.50
CA LYS A 213 -1.08 0.11 7.20
C LYS A 213 -0.44 -0.95 6.30
N ALA A 214 0.62 -1.57 6.79
CA ALA A 214 1.27 -2.68 6.09
C ALA A 214 1.94 -3.65 7.07
N VAL A 215 2.36 -4.80 6.54
CA VAL A 215 3.25 -5.72 7.26
C VAL A 215 4.69 -5.28 7.01
N ASP A 216 5.42 -5.00 8.09
CA ASP A 216 6.80 -4.54 8.02
C ASP A 216 7.78 -5.63 7.51
N LYS A 217 9.02 -5.22 7.21
CA LYS A 217 10.04 -6.14 6.69
C LYS A 217 10.44 -7.16 7.76
N GLY A 218 10.26 -8.45 7.45
CA GLY A 218 10.70 -9.55 8.31
C GLY A 218 12.21 -9.58 8.52
N LYS A 219 12.64 -9.77 9.78
CA LYS A 219 14.05 -9.92 10.17
C LYS A 219 14.33 -11.27 10.86
N GLY A 220 13.34 -12.15 10.99
CA GLY A 220 13.47 -13.47 11.62
C GLY A 220 13.68 -13.40 13.14
N MET A 221 14.31 -14.45 13.69
CA MET A 221 14.71 -14.51 15.09
C MET A 221 15.84 -13.52 15.37
N GLN A 222 15.64 -12.61 16.32
CA GLN A 222 16.63 -11.60 16.67
C GLN A 222 16.89 -11.55 18.18
N GLY A 223 18.15 -11.28 18.54
CA GLY A 223 18.58 -11.08 19.91
C GLY A 223 18.03 -9.79 20.53
N VAL A 224 18.10 -9.70 21.87
CA VAL A 224 17.53 -8.58 22.66
C VAL A 224 18.07 -7.20 22.27
N VAL A 225 19.34 -7.12 21.88
CA VAL A 225 19.98 -5.86 21.46
C VAL A 225 19.30 -5.30 20.22
N LYS A 226 19.17 -6.10 19.15
CA LYS A 226 18.55 -5.63 17.89
C LYS A 226 17.03 -5.52 18.00
N ARG A 227 16.39 -6.41 18.76
CA ARG A 227 14.92 -6.48 18.90
C ARG A 227 14.35 -5.37 19.79
N PHE A 228 15.07 -4.97 20.85
CA PHE A 228 14.60 -4.01 21.86
C PHE A 228 15.49 -2.79 22.06
N GLY A 229 16.69 -2.75 21.45
CA GLY A 229 17.63 -1.64 21.67
C GLY A 229 18.30 -1.67 23.05
N VAL A 230 18.45 -2.85 23.65
CA VAL A 230 19.11 -2.98 24.96
C VAL A 230 20.61 -2.73 24.81
N LYS A 231 21.21 -1.99 25.76
CA LYS A 231 22.66 -1.74 25.82
C LYS A 231 23.45 -3.05 25.84
N VAL A 232 24.50 -3.12 25.03
CA VAL A 232 25.45 -4.24 25.00
C VAL A 232 26.29 -4.22 26.29
N HIS A 233 26.55 -5.39 26.87
CA HIS A 233 27.42 -5.52 28.03
C HIS A 233 28.88 -5.17 27.73
N ARG A 234 29.64 -4.93 28.80
CA ARG A 234 31.08 -4.63 28.76
C ARG A 234 31.87 -5.69 27.97
N PRO A 235 32.98 -5.31 27.29
CA PRO A 235 33.77 -6.24 26.49
C PRO A 235 34.25 -7.50 27.24
N LYS A 236 34.60 -7.35 28.53
CA LYS A 236 35.08 -8.45 29.39
C LYS A 236 33.97 -9.42 29.88
N ALA A 237 32.70 -9.21 29.52
CA ALA A 237 31.61 -10.09 29.93
C ALA A 237 31.56 -11.37 29.06
N LYS A 238 31.33 -12.54 29.68
CA LYS A 238 31.20 -13.84 28.99
C LYS A 238 30.16 -13.83 27.86
N LYS A 239 29.04 -13.12 28.04
CA LYS A 239 28.01 -12.91 27.02
C LYS A 239 27.71 -11.42 26.90
N ARG A 240 27.88 -10.85 25.70
CA ARG A 240 27.79 -9.41 25.49
C ARG A 240 26.40 -8.92 25.08
N ARG A 241 25.68 -9.68 24.24
CA ARG A 241 24.43 -9.26 23.60
C ARG A 241 23.18 -9.83 24.29
N VAL A 242 23.17 -9.76 25.61
CA VAL A 242 22.11 -10.29 26.48
C VAL A 242 21.62 -9.20 27.44
N VAL A 243 20.44 -9.40 28.04
CA VAL A 243 20.01 -8.57 29.18
C VAL A 243 20.81 -9.00 30.41
N GLY A 244 21.13 -8.05 31.30
CA GLY A 244 21.83 -8.34 32.56
C GLY A 244 20.96 -9.13 33.54
N SER A 245 20.07 -8.44 34.25
CA SER A 245 19.06 -9.08 35.11
C SER A 245 17.73 -9.20 34.36
N ILE A 246 17.08 -10.37 34.49
CA ILE A 246 15.78 -10.68 33.89
C ILE A 246 14.60 -10.56 34.86
N GLY A 247 14.84 -10.22 36.12
CA GLY A 247 13.82 -10.08 37.15
C GLY A 247 14.41 -10.04 38.56
N PRO A 248 13.64 -9.58 39.56
CA PRO A 248 13.96 -9.78 40.97
C PRO A 248 13.76 -11.25 41.38
N TRP A 249 14.12 -11.60 42.62
CA TRP A 249 13.79 -12.91 43.19
C TRP A 249 12.28 -13.12 43.30
N ASN A 250 11.58 -12.16 43.93
CA ASN A 250 10.13 -12.17 44.07
C ASN A 250 9.51 -11.06 43.20
N PRO A 251 8.56 -11.36 42.29
CA PRO A 251 7.98 -12.68 42.01
C PRO A 251 8.95 -13.63 41.28
N SER A 252 8.90 -14.92 41.61
CA SER A 252 9.74 -16.00 41.04
C SER A 252 9.38 -16.38 39.60
N THR A 253 9.01 -15.39 38.78
CA THR A 253 8.62 -15.57 37.38
C THR A 253 9.22 -14.46 36.52
N VAL A 254 9.55 -14.79 35.26
CA VAL A 254 10.02 -13.78 34.32
C VAL A 254 8.82 -12.99 33.81
N MET A 255 8.75 -11.71 34.15
CA MET A 255 7.66 -10.84 33.69
C MET A 255 7.65 -10.74 32.17
N TRP A 256 6.46 -10.69 31.57
CA TRP A 256 6.28 -10.52 30.11
C TRP A 256 6.90 -9.21 29.57
N THR A 257 7.05 -8.23 30.46
CA THR A 257 7.70 -6.96 30.18
C THR A 257 9.22 -7.11 30.01
N VAL A 258 9.85 -8.22 30.39
CA VAL A 258 11.30 -8.36 30.24
C VAL A 258 11.65 -8.51 28.75
N ALA A 259 12.68 -7.79 28.29
CA ALA A 259 13.13 -7.89 26.90
C ALA A 259 13.76 -9.27 26.65
N ARG A 260 13.19 -10.05 25.73
CA ARG A 260 13.63 -11.42 25.40
C ARG A 260 13.93 -11.55 23.91
N PRO A 261 14.84 -12.45 23.49
CA PRO A 261 15.05 -12.72 22.07
C PRO A 261 13.76 -13.28 21.45
N GLY A 262 13.58 -13.15 20.14
CA GLY A 262 12.36 -13.60 19.46
C GLY A 262 12.20 -13.02 18.07
N GLN A 263 11.04 -13.25 17.47
CA GLN A 263 10.67 -12.69 16.17
C GLN A 263 10.81 -11.15 16.17
N MET A 264 11.46 -10.63 15.14
CA MET A 264 11.52 -9.20 14.82
C MET A 264 11.08 -8.96 13.37
N GLY A 265 10.25 -7.95 13.18
CA GLY A 265 9.61 -7.66 11.89
C GLY A 265 8.59 -8.72 11.48
N TYR A 266 8.07 -8.56 10.28
CA TYR A 266 6.86 -9.22 9.80
C TYR A 266 5.67 -9.01 10.73
N GLN A 267 5.47 -7.76 11.18
CA GLN A 267 4.45 -7.31 12.09
C GLN A 267 3.58 -6.26 11.39
N THR A 268 2.28 -6.26 11.69
CA THR A 268 1.39 -5.22 11.18
C THR A 268 1.67 -3.89 11.87
N ARG A 269 1.84 -2.84 11.09
CA ARG A 269 2.04 -1.47 11.58
C ARG A 269 1.12 -0.52 10.83
N THR A 270 0.54 0.40 11.58
CA THR A 270 -0.14 1.57 11.05
C THR A 270 0.74 2.78 11.33
N GLU A 271 1.22 3.45 10.29
CA GLU A 271 1.82 4.77 10.39
C GLU A 271 0.75 5.81 10.07
N CYS A 272 0.52 6.72 11.00
CA CYS A 272 -0.53 7.72 10.89
C CYS A 272 0.00 9.04 10.30
N ASN A 273 -0.90 9.84 9.76
CA ASN A 273 -0.63 11.21 9.28
C ASN A 273 0.52 11.28 8.26
N LYS A 274 0.53 10.39 7.28
CA LYS A 274 1.39 10.47 6.09
C LYS A 274 0.75 11.41 5.09
N LYS A 275 1.51 12.37 4.57
CA LYS A 275 1.00 13.32 3.59
C LYS A 275 1.12 12.78 2.17
N ILE A 276 0.04 12.83 1.40
CA ILE A 276 0.07 12.66 -0.05
C ILE A 276 0.68 13.92 -0.63
N LEU A 277 1.74 13.77 -1.41
CA LEU A 277 2.37 14.90 -2.10
C LEU A 277 1.86 15.03 -3.52
N ARG A 278 1.64 13.90 -4.20
CA ARG A 278 1.17 13.86 -5.57
C ARG A 278 0.42 12.58 -5.85
N LEU A 279 -0.65 12.68 -6.62
CA LEU A 279 -1.31 11.57 -7.28
C LEU A 279 -0.92 11.63 -8.76
N GLY A 280 -0.37 10.54 -9.28
CA GLY A 280 0.04 10.48 -10.67
C GLY A 280 -0.64 9.35 -11.40
N GLU A 281 -0.75 9.52 -12.72
CA GLU A 281 -1.38 8.56 -13.62
C GLU A 281 -0.34 7.87 -14.49
N ASN A 282 -0.62 6.62 -14.87
CA ASN A 282 0.13 5.85 -15.88
C ASN A 282 1.67 5.73 -15.70
N GLY A 283 2.21 6.05 -14.51
CA GLY A 283 3.65 6.00 -14.24
C GLY A 283 4.48 7.07 -14.96
N GLU A 284 3.86 8.12 -15.46
CA GLU A 284 4.56 9.22 -16.15
C GLU A 284 5.40 10.04 -15.16
N GLY A 285 6.63 10.41 -15.53
CA GLY A 285 7.50 11.29 -14.74
C GLY A 285 8.07 10.72 -13.44
N ILE A 286 7.75 9.48 -13.06
CA ILE A 286 8.24 8.85 -11.81
C ILE A 286 9.28 7.75 -12.02
N ASN A 287 9.27 7.11 -13.19
CA ASN A 287 10.11 5.96 -13.44
C ASN A 287 11.57 6.37 -13.71
N PRO A 288 12.55 5.83 -12.97
CA PRO A 288 13.95 5.98 -13.34
C PRO A 288 14.25 5.20 -14.62
N ALA A 289 15.30 5.61 -15.36
CA ALA A 289 15.68 4.95 -16.63
C ALA A 289 15.90 3.43 -16.48
N SER A 290 16.45 2.99 -15.34
CA SER A 290 16.64 1.57 -15.03
C SER A 290 15.40 0.85 -14.50
N GLY A 291 14.31 1.57 -14.21
CA GLY A 291 13.22 1.11 -13.35
C GLY A 291 13.63 1.01 -11.86
N PHE A 292 12.64 0.85 -10.98
CA PHE A 292 12.88 0.77 -9.54
C PHE A 292 13.51 -0.57 -9.14
N THR A 293 14.50 -0.52 -8.24
CA THR A 293 15.24 -1.70 -7.79
C THR A 293 14.32 -2.78 -7.25
N LYS A 294 14.45 -3.99 -7.80
CA LYS A 294 13.64 -5.18 -7.49
C LYS A 294 12.15 -5.05 -7.85
N TYR A 295 11.63 -3.88 -8.22
CA TYR A 295 10.22 -3.70 -8.57
C TYR A 295 10.01 -3.74 -10.09
N GLY A 296 10.76 -2.92 -10.83
CA GLY A 296 10.56 -2.67 -12.25
C GLY A 296 9.95 -1.28 -12.50
N VAL A 297 9.21 -1.17 -13.60
CA VAL A 297 8.56 0.07 -14.05
C VAL A 297 7.13 0.15 -13.48
N VAL A 298 6.75 1.32 -12.98
CA VAL A 298 5.38 1.67 -12.57
C VAL A 298 4.57 1.92 -13.83
N LYS A 299 3.43 1.25 -14.00
CA LYS A 299 2.60 1.37 -15.21
C LYS A 299 1.22 1.97 -14.94
N ASN A 300 0.73 1.82 -13.71
CA ASN A 300 -0.59 2.27 -13.32
C ASN A 300 -0.49 3.59 -12.55
N ASN A 301 -1.64 4.07 -12.08
CA ASN A 301 -1.71 5.20 -11.18
C ASN A 301 -0.86 4.95 -9.94
N TYR A 302 -0.31 6.02 -9.38
CA TYR A 302 0.59 5.93 -8.25
C TYR A 302 0.37 7.08 -7.27
N VAL A 303 0.78 6.84 -6.04
CA VAL A 303 0.74 7.82 -4.94
C VAL A 303 2.15 8.05 -4.46
N ILE A 304 2.52 9.32 -4.32
CA ILE A 304 3.75 9.73 -3.65
C ILE A 304 3.41 10.16 -2.24
N LEU A 305 3.99 9.48 -1.26
CA LEU A 305 3.80 9.77 0.16
C LEU A 305 5.08 10.32 0.78
N ALA A 306 4.93 11.32 1.64
CA ALA A 306 6.03 11.86 2.41
C ALA A 306 6.60 10.83 3.41
N GLY A 307 7.92 10.67 3.39
CA GLY A 307 8.68 9.79 4.27
C GLY A 307 8.65 8.31 3.88
N SER A 308 9.10 7.47 4.83
CA SER A 308 9.10 6.02 4.67
C SER A 308 7.75 5.40 5.02
N ILE A 309 7.53 4.17 4.54
CA ILE A 309 6.34 3.36 4.84
C ILE A 309 6.73 1.95 5.28
N PRO A 310 5.96 1.28 6.16
CA PRO A 310 6.20 -0.11 6.53
C PRO A 310 6.23 -1.05 5.32
N GLY A 311 7.16 -2.01 5.38
CA GLY A 311 7.22 -3.13 4.43
C GLY A 311 8.30 -2.98 3.33
N PRO A 312 8.70 -4.09 2.70
CA PRO A 312 9.59 -4.10 1.54
C PRO A 312 8.85 -3.68 0.25
N SER A 313 9.59 -3.54 -0.86
CA SER A 313 8.97 -3.39 -2.18
C SER A 313 8.13 -4.62 -2.55
N LYS A 314 7.14 -4.44 -3.44
CA LYS A 314 6.06 -5.39 -3.81
C LYS A 314 5.06 -5.73 -2.71
N ARG A 315 5.22 -5.18 -1.50
CA ARG A 315 4.30 -5.41 -0.39
C ARG A 315 2.98 -4.69 -0.65
N VAL A 316 1.87 -5.36 -0.39
CA VAL A 316 0.55 -4.72 -0.35
C VAL A 316 0.47 -3.78 0.86
N ILE A 317 0.05 -2.55 0.59
CA ILE A 317 -0.15 -1.48 1.55
C ILE A 317 -1.63 -1.12 1.52
N ALA A 318 -2.26 -1.02 2.68
CA ALA A 318 -3.58 -0.43 2.82
C ALA A 318 -3.46 1.04 3.21
N LEU A 319 -4.16 1.89 2.47
CA LEU A 319 -4.31 3.32 2.70
C LEU A 319 -5.70 3.56 3.30
N ARG A 320 -5.82 4.55 4.16
CA ARG A 320 -7.07 5.01 4.74
C ARG A 320 -7.00 6.51 5.00
N LYS A 321 -8.12 7.21 4.97
CA LYS A 321 -8.18 8.57 5.52
C LYS A 321 -7.70 8.61 6.98
N HIS A 322 -7.10 9.73 7.38
CA HIS A 322 -6.56 9.90 8.72
C HIS A 322 -7.64 9.70 9.79
N ASN A 323 -7.31 9.01 10.88
CA ASN A 323 -8.21 8.87 12.03
C ASN A 323 -7.74 9.66 13.25
N ARG A 324 -6.55 10.28 13.18
CA ARG A 324 -5.99 11.09 14.26
C ARG A 324 -6.11 12.56 13.90
N LYS A 325 -5.98 13.41 14.92
CA LYS A 325 -5.90 14.87 14.75
C LYS A 325 -4.78 15.20 13.78
N LEU A 326 -5.09 16.05 12.81
CA LEU A 326 -4.13 16.52 11.83
C LEU A 326 -3.08 17.43 12.47
N PRO A 327 -1.85 17.43 11.95
CA PRO A 327 -0.77 18.26 12.47
C PRO A 327 -0.94 19.77 12.14
N GLY A 328 -2.06 20.17 11.53
CA GLY A 328 -2.34 21.53 11.08
C GLY A 328 -1.56 21.88 9.81
N GLU A 329 -1.13 23.14 9.69
CA GLU A 329 -0.32 23.64 8.57
C GLU A 329 1.12 23.11 8.58
N LYS A 330 1.52 22.39 9.64
CA LYS A 330 2.85 21.78 9.70
C LYS A 330 2.97 20.79 8.53
N HIS A 331 4.05 20.94 7.76
CA HIS A 331 4.31 20.18 6.52
C HIS A 331 3.47 20.61 5.32
N LYS A 332 3.01 21.87 5.25
CA LYS A 332 2.50 22.47 4.01
C LYS A 332 3.66 22.56 3.02
N ILE A 333 3.49 21.92 1.85
CA ILE A 333 4.51 21.87 0.80
C ILE A 333 3.80 22.34 -0.45
N GLU A 334 4.40 23.29 -1.15
CA GLU A 334 3.93 23.87 -2.41
C GLU A 334 5.07 23.78 -3.43
N GLY A 335 4.75 23.77 -4.73
CA GLY A 335 5.76 23.72 -5.79
C GLY A 335 6.61 22.44 -5.74
N ILE A 336 6.07 21.32 -6.23
CA ILE A 336 6.87 20.10 -6.42
C ILE A 336 7.65 20.26 -7.72
N ASP A 337 8.87 20.75 -7.61
CA ASP A 337 9.68 21.16 -8.76
C ASP A 337 10.45 20.00 -9.40
N PHE A 338 10.90 19.05 -8.57
CA PHE A 338 11.73 17.94 -9.03
C PHE A 338 11.42 16.63 -8.31
N ILE A 339 11.21 15.57 -9.10
CA ILE A 339 11.12 14.19 -8.63
C ILE A 339 12.38 13.47 -9.09
N ALA A 340 13.19 13.00 -8.15
CA ALA A 340 14.41 12.28 -8.51
C ALA A 340 14.07 10.93 -9.15
N THR A 341 14.38 10.79 -10.44
CA THR A 341 14.27 9.56 -11.22
C THR A 341 15.64 8.90 -11.44
N ARG A 342 16.58 9.08 -10.51
CA ARG A 342 17.92 8.48 -10.62
C ARG A 342 17.88 6.98 -10.29
N PRO A 343 18.67 6.14 -10.98
CA PRO A 343 18.83 4.73 -10.63
C PRO A 343 19.45 4.59 -9.23
N GLU A 344 18.81 3.82 -8.34
CA GLU A 344 19.28 3.61 -6.96
C GLU A 344 20.65 2.89 -6.88
N THR A 345 21.11 2.25 -7.96
CA THR A 345 22.35 1.48 -8.02
C THR A 345 23.62 2.32 -8.18
N GLY A 346 23.52 3.65 -8.12
CA GLY A 346 24.69 4.54 -8.02
C GLY A 346 25.55 4.62 -9.29
N LYS A 347 25.06 4.14 -10.44
CA LYS A 347 25.71 4.42 -11.73
C LYS A 347 25.32 5.84 -12.15
N ASN A 348 26.33 6.64 -12.50
CA ASN A 348 26.22 8.08 -12.73
C ASN A 348 25.27 8.41 -13.89
N LEU A 349 24.55 9.53 -13.80
CA LEU A 349 23.77 10.13 -14.91
C LEU A 349 24.62 10.25 -16.20
N ALA A 350 25.91 10.57 -16.06
CA ALA A 350 26.84 10.68 -17.18
C ALA A 350 27.06 9.37 -17.96
N THR A 351 26.86 8.20 -17.33
CA THR A 351 26.91 6.92 -18.05
C THR A 351 25.61 6.64 -18.79
N ASP A 352 24.47 7.11 -18.27
CA ASP A 352 23.16 6.90 -18.89
C ASP A 352 22.92 7.86 -20.06
N GLU A 353 23.34 9.13 -19.99
CA GLU A 353 23.36 10.05 -21.14
C GLU A 353 24.31 9.55 -22.24
N LYS A 354 25.50 9.07 -21.87
CA LYS A 354 26.43 8.44 -22.83
C LYS A 354 25.88 7.15 -23.42
N LEU A 355 25.12 6.37 -22.66
CA LEU A 355 24.45 5.15 -23.14
C LEU A 355 23.27 5.50 -24.06
N LEU A 356 22.44 6.48 -23.71
CA LEU A 356 21.35 6.98 -24.55
C LEU A 356 21.90 7.55 -25.86
N HIS A 357 22.91 8.41 -25.79
CA HIS A 357 23.61 8.95 -26.96
C HIS A 357 24.27 7.83 -27.79
N LYS A 358 24.83 6.79 -27.16
CA LYS A 358 25.40 5.64 -27.88
C LYS A 358 24.32 4.79 -28.55
N VAL A 359 23.16 4.61 -27.91
CA VAL A 359 22.01 3.89 -28.47
C VAL A 359 21.37 4.68 -29.61
N GLU A 360 21.30 6.01 -29.51
CA GLU A 360 20.85 6.89 -30.60
C GLU A 360 21.82 6.84 -31.78
N ILE A 361 23.14 6.95 -31.55
CA ILE A 361 24.16 6.74 -32.59
C ILE A 361 24.02 5.34 -33.21
N GLU A 362 23.78 4.29 -32.43
CA GLU A 362 23.60 2.93 -32.97
C GLU A 362 22.28 2.75 -33.73
N LYS A 363 21.21 3.46 -33.35
CA LYS A 363 19.95 3.50 -34.11
C LYS A 363 20.11 4.27 -35.41
N GLU A 364 20.74 5.43 -35.39
CA GLU A 364 21.08 6.21 -36.60
C GLU A 364 21.97 5.38 -37.53
N LYS A 365 23.01 4.72 -37.01
CA LYS A 365 23.84 3.78 -37.79
C LYS A 365 23.09 2.57 -38.33
N LYS A 366 22.00 2.13 -37.67
CA LYS A 366 21.12 1.07 -38.18
C LYS A 366 20.14 1.57 -39.23
N VAL A 367 19.73 2.83 -39.17
CA VAL A 367 18.92 3.50 -40.19
C VAL A 367 19.79 3.81 -41.42
N GLU A 368 21.06 4.19 -41.23
CA GLU A 368 22.06 4.36 -42.29
C GLU A 368 22.51 3.03 -42.90
N LYS A 369 22.50 1.93 -42.13
CA LYS A 369 22.63 0.57 -42.67
C LYS A 369 21.31 0.11 -43.29
N LYS A 370 21.03 0.76 -44.42
CA LYS A 370 20.20 0.35 -45.57
C LYS A 370 18.84 -0.25 -45.26
N SER A 371 17.81 0.42 -45.78
CA SER A 371 16.57 -0.29 -46.09
C SER A 371 16.91 -1.42 -47.08
N VAL A 372 16.35 -2.61 -46.84
CA VAL A 372 16.47 -3.74 -47.77
C VAL A 372 15.99 -3.35 -49.18
N ALA A 373 15.13 -2.33 -49.28
CA ALA A 373 14.68 -1.76 -50.55
C ALA A 373 15.80 -1.04 -51.33
N ASP A 374 16.71 -0.31 -50.67
CA ASP A 374 17.83 0.37 -51.32
C ASP A 374 18.89 -0.64 -51.80
N GLU A 375 19.06 -1.74 -51.06
CA GLU A 375 19.97 -2.82 -51.42
C GLU A 375 19.44 -3.65 -52.60
N ILE A 376 18.11 -3.84 -52.68
CA ILE A 376 17.43 -4.43 -53.84
C ILE A 376 17.50 -3.50 -55.06
N GLN A 377 17.31 -2.17 -54.89
CA GLN A 377 17.46 -1.23 -56.01
C GLN A 377 18.90 -1.15 -56.54
N ALA A 378 19.91 -1.24 -55.67
CA ALA A 378 21.31 -1.31 -56.09
C ALA A 378 21.64 -2.62 -56.83
N ALA A 379 21.08 -3.76 -56.40
CA ALA A 379 21.24 -5.05 -57.08
C ALA A 379 20.55 -5.08 -58.46
N VAL A 380 19.40 -4.40 -58.61
CA VAL A 380 18.68 -4.29 -59.89
C VAL A 380 19.39 -3.34 -60.87
N LYS A 381 20.13 -2.34 -60.38
CA LYS A 381 20.86 -1.37 -61.23
C LYS A 381 22.25 -1.83 -61.69
N GLY A 382 22.71 -3.01 -61.29
CA GLY A 382 23.88 -3.64 -61.91
C GLY A 382 25.22 -2.90 -61.73
N GLU A 383 25.40 -2.15 -60.65
CA GLU A 383 26.71 -1.58 -60.32
C GLU A 383 27.52 -2.56 -59.47
N LYS A 384 28.33 -3.37 -60.14
CA LYS A 384 29.46 -4.05 -59.49
C LYS A 384 30.56 -3.03 -59.20
N LYS A 385 30.85 -2.83 -57.92
CA LYS A 385 32.20 -2.99 -57.36
C LYS A 385 32.18 -3.07 -55.85
#